data_AF-A0A521I6F6-F1
#
_entry.id   AF-A0A521I6F6-F1
#
_cell.length_a   1.000
_cell.length_b   1.000
_cell.length_c   1.000
_cell.angle_alpha   90.00
_cell.angle_beta   90.00
_cell.angle_gamma   90.00
#
_symmetry.space_group_name_H-M   'P 1'
#
loop_
_entity.id
_entity.type
_entity.pdbx_description
1 polymer ?
#
loop_
_entity_poly.entity_id
_entity_poly.type
_entity_poly.pdbx_seq_one_letter_code
_entity_poly.pdbx_strand_id
1 'polypeptide(L)'
;MWGCSSPCGVLSAVMCMRCSPMAGPRHDEGGSMGLMLAITISIIVAVGVLLLLSGELFRLVIGLAVLGTAVNLVVFMTARPGSLTPPVIEPGFTTLPAGAVNALPQALVLTAIVIGFALLCFSLVLAAWLAQRQRRADVDGLRATEPAPTDAVKPAILED
;
A
#
# COMPACT_ATOMS: atom_id res chain seq x y z
N MET A 1 -6.63 7.87 -41.05
CA MET A 1 -7.48 9.08 -41.16
C MET A 1 -7.79 9.51 -39.73
N TRP A 2 -7.16 10.59 -39.27
CA TRP A 2 -7.35 11.13 -37.92
C TRP A 2 -8.53 12.09 -37.94
N GLY A 3 -9.57 11.81 -37.14
CA GLY A 3 -10.69 12.72 -36.92
C GLY A 3 -10.73 13.09 -35.44
N CYS A 4 -10.26 14.29 -35.09
CA CYS A 4 -10.42 14.88 -33.78
C CYS A 4 -11.35 16.08 -33.95
N SER A 5 -12.63 15.93 -33.58
CA SER A 5 -13.64 17.00 -33.69
C SER A 5 -14.10 17.47 -32.31
N SER A 6 -13.60 18.65 -31.94
CA SER A 6 -14.21 19.64 -31.01
C SER A 6 -14.02 19.42 -29.49
N PRO A 7 -14.25 20.45 -28.65
CA PRO A 7 -13.20 21.21 -27.98
C PRO A 7 -13.04 20.80 -26.51
N CYS A 8 -11.80 20.80 -26.02
CA CYS A 8 -11.47 20.59 -24.61
C CYS A 8 -11.99 21.76 -23.76
N GLY A 9 -13.19 21.60 -23.19
CA GLY A 9 -13.67 22.42 -22.08
C GLY A 9 -12.89 22.11 -20.81
N VAL A 10 -12.56 23.14 -20.04
CA VAL A 10 -11.63 23.17 -18.89
C VAL A 10 -12.12 22.40 -17.65
N LEU A 11 -13.09 21.49 -17.79
CA LEU A 11 -13.78 20.84 -16.67
C LEU A 11 -13.75 19.30 -16.68
N SER A 12 -12.79 18.67 -17.38
CA SER A 12 -12.73 17.19 -17.42
C SER A 12 -11.31 16.62 -17.55
N ALA A 13 -10.45 16.91 -16.57
CA ALA A 13 -9.16 16.20 -16.44
C ALA A 13 -9.34 14.71 -16.04
N VAL A 14 -10.48 14.35 -15.43
CA VAL A 14 -10.74 12.98 -14.93
C VAL A 14 -11.27 12.03 -16.01
N MET A 15 -11.90 12.55 -17.08
CA MET A 15 -12.52 11.70 -18.12
C MET A 15 -11.57 11.35 -19.28
N CYS A 16 -10.49 12.11 -19.48
CA CYS A 16 -9.49 11.83 -20.51
C CYS A 16 -8.60 10.61 -20.16
N MET A 17 -8.61 10.15 -18.91
CA MET A 17 -7.82 8.99 -18.47
C MET A 17 -8.50 7.64 -18.78
N ARG A 18 -9.70 7.64 -19.38
CA ARG A 18 -10.45 6.40 -19.71
C ARG A 18 -10.28 5.92 -21.16
N CYS A 19 -9.48 6.60 -21.99
CA CYS A 19 -9.31 6.19 -23.39
C CYS A 19 -7.83 6.03 -23.77
N SER A 20 -7.25 4.90 -23.38
CA SER A 20 -6.10 4.30 -24.05
C SER A 20 -6.05 2.80 -23.76
N PRO A 21 -6.75 1.95 -24.53
CA PRO A 21 -6.39 0.55 -24.63
C PRO A 21 -5.27 0.44 -25.69
N MET A 22 -4.02 0.40 -25.27
CA MET A 22 -2.92 -0.08 -26.11
C MET A 22 -3.00 -1.62 -26.19
N ALA A 23 -3.93 -2.12 -27.00
CA ALA A 23 -3.97 -3.52 -27.41
C ALA A 23 -3.16 -3.68 -28.70
N GLY A 24 -1.84 -3.75 -28.57
CA GLY A 24 -0.97 -4.33 -29.59
C GLY A 24 -1.01 -5.86 -29.51
N PRO A 25 -0.76 -6.60 -30.60
CA PRO A 25 -0.73 -8.06 -30.58
C PRO A 25 0.35 -8.54 -29.60
N ARG A 26 -0.09 -9.18 -28.51
CA ARG A 26 0.75 -9.75 -27.47
C ARG A 26 1.39 -11.03 -28.01
N HIS A 27 2.72 -11.10 -28.02
CA HIS A 27 3.40 -12.38 -27.91
C HIS A 27 3.31 -12.82 -26.44
N ASP A 28 2.41 -13.74 -26.22
CA ASP A 28 1.89 -14.20 -24.94
C ASP A 28 2.82 -15.20 -24.25
N GLU A 29 3.81 -14.72 -23.50
CA GLU A 29 4.55 -15.54 -22.50
C GLU A 29 4.86 -14.75 -21.20
N GLY A 30 4.44 -13.47 -21.09
CA GLY A 30 4.78 -12.60 -19.95
C GLY A 30 3.59 -11.94 -19.22
N GLY A 31 2.35 -12.13 -19.70
CA GLY A 31 1.15 -11.53 -19.09
C GLY A 31 0.65 -12.28 -17.84
N SER A 32 0.90 -13.59 -17.77
CA SER A 32 0.49 -14.46 -16.65
C SER A 32 1.14 -14.03 -15.34
N MET A 33 2.44 -13.70 -15.35
CA MET A 33 3.20 -13.32 -14.16
C MET A 33 2.66 -12.03 -13.53
N GLY A 34 2.35 -11.02 -14.36
CA GLY A 34 1.80 -9.75 -13.88
C GLY A 34 0.40 -9.90 -13.29
N LEU A 35 -0.45 -10.73 -13.90
CA LEU A 35 -1.78 -11.03 -13.39
C LEU A 35 -1.74 -11.78 -12.05
N MET A 36 -0.86 -12.79 -11.94
CA MET A 36 -0.67 -13.51 -10.68
C MET A 36 -0.20 -12.59 -9.57
N LEU A 37 0.80 -11.74 -9.83
CA LEU A 37 1.26 -10.74 -8.86
C LEU A 37 0.16 -9.76 -8.46
N ALA A 38 -0.64 -9.26 -9.40
CA ALA A 38 -1.76 -8.37 -9.11
C ALA A 38 -2.81 -9.03 -8.20
N ILE A 39 -3.17 -10.29 -8.46
CA ILE A 39 -4.12 -11.04 -7.63
C ILE A 39 -3.56 -11.25 -6.22
N THR A 40 -2.29 -11.69 -6.12
CA THR A 40 -1.63 -11.89 -4.83
C THR A 40 -1.57 -10.60 -4.01
N ILE A 41 -1.17 -9.47 -4.62
CA ILE A 41 -1.15 -8.16 -3.96
C ILE A 41 -2.55 -7.79 -3.45
N SER A 42 -3.58 -7.97 -4.29
CA SER A 42 -4.96 -7.64 -3.93
C SER A 42 -5.45 -8.44 -2.72
N ILE A 43 -5.12 -9.74 -2.66
CA ILE A 43 -5.46 -10.60 -1.51
C ILE A 43 -4.72 -10.14 -0.26
N ILE A 44 -3.42 -9.85 -0.34
CA ILE A 44 -2.63 -9.39 0.81
C ILE A 44 -3.17 -8.04 1.33
N VAL A 45 -3.51 -7.11 0.44
CA VAL A 45 -4.13 -5.83 0.81
C VAL A 45 -5.48 -6.07 1.49
N ALA A 46 -6.34 -6.93 0.94
CA ALA A 46 -7.63 -7.25 1.53
C ALA A 46 -7.48 -7.84 2.94
N VAL A 47 -6.57 -8.80 3.12
CA VAL A 47 -6.27 -9.40 4.44
C VAL A 47 -5.74 -8.34 5.41
N GLY A 48 -4.82 -7.49 4.97
CA GLY A 48 -4.27 -6.41 5.78
C GLY A 48 -5.34 -5.41 6.24
N VAL A 49 -6.26 -5.02 5.36
CA VAL A 49 -7.38 -4.14 5.69
C VAL A 49 -8.35 -4.83 6.66
N LEU A 50 -8.72 -6.09 6.42
CA LEU A 50 -9.60 -6.84 7.32
C LEU A 50 -9.00 -6.99 8.73
N LEU A 51 -7.68 -7.17 8.84
CA LEU A 51 -6.97 -7.18 10.11
C LEU A 51 -7.04 -5.83 10.84
N LEU A 52 -6.93 -4.70 10.11
CA LEU A 52 -7.06 -3.37 10.72
C LEU A 52 -8.47 -3.12 11.30
N LEU A 53 -9.50 -3.76 10.75
CA LEU A 53 -10.89 -3.62 11.21
C LEU A 53 -11.24 -4.50 12.42
N SER A 54 -10.31 -5.31 12.91
CA SER A 54 -10.62 -6.40 13.84
C SER A 54 -10.80 -6.01 15.32
N GLY A 55 -10.67 -4.73 15.67
CA GLY A 55 -10.89 -4.22 17.04
C GLY A 55 -9.84 -4.61 18.09
N GLU A 56 -8.93 -5.55 17.79
CA GLU A 56 -7.84 -5.94 18.69
C GLU A 56 -6.52 -5.25 18.33
N LEU A 57 -5.85 -4.64 19.31
CA LEU A 57 -4.58 -3.91 19.11
C LEU A 57 -3.49 -4.78 18.47
N PHE A 58 -3.38 -6.04 18.87
CA PHE A 58 -2.38 -6.96 18.33
C PHE A 58 -2.65 -7.29 16.86
N ARG A 59 -3.92 -7.50 16.49
CA ARG A 59 -4.32 -7.74 15.09
C ARG A 59 -4.11 -6.50 14.23
N LEU A 60 -4.27 -5.30 14.80
CA LEU A 60 -3.94 -4.05 14.13
C LEU A 60 -2.44 -3.96 13.79
N VAL A 61 -1.54 -4.31 14.72
CA VAL A 61 -0.09 -4.35 14.46
C VAL A 61 0.25 -5.35 13.35
N ILE A 62 -0.34 -6.55 13.37
CA ILE A 62 -0.17 -7.54 12.30
C ILE A 62 -0.72 -7.01 10.96
N GLY A 63 -1.88 -6.36 10.97
CA GLY A 63 -2.47 -5.73 9.79
C GLY A 63 -1.54 -4.69 9.16
N LEU A 64 -0.92 -3.84 9.97
CA LEU A 64 0.10 -2.89 9.52
C LEU A 64 1.33 -3.58 8.91
N ALA A 65 1.79 -4.69 9.51
CA ALA A 65 2.93 -5.46 8.99
C ALA A 65 2.63 -6.08 7.61
N VAL A 66 1.44 -6.67 7.46
CA VAL A 66 0.97 -7.27 6.21
C VAL A 66 0.80 -6.19 5.13
N LEU A 67 0.20 -5.04 5.46
CA LEU A 67 0.07 -3.92 4.53
C LEU A 67 1.41 -3.33 4.12
N GLY A 68 2.37 -3.20 5.04
CA GLY A 68 3.73 -2.76 4.71
C GLY A 68 4.37 -3.65 3.65
N THR A 69 4.20 -4.96 3.78
CA THR A 69 4.66 -5.93 2.77
C THR A 69 3.92 -5.76 1.44
N ALA A 70 2.60 -5.53 1.47
CA ALA A 70 1.80 -5.29 0.27
C ALA A 70 2.26 -4.03 -0.51
N VAL A 71 2.54 -2.93 0.20
CA VAL A 71 3.04 -1.69 -0.42
C VAL A 71 4.38 -1.91 -1.11
N ASN A 72 5.30 -2.67 -0.49
CA ASN A 72 6.58 -3.01 -1.11
C ASN A 72 6.38 -3.78 -2.44
N LEU A 73 5.41 -4.70 -2.49
CA LEU A 73 5.07 -5.44 -3.71
C LEU A 73 4.42 -4.54 -4.79
N VAL A 74 3.55 -3.60 -4.39
CA VAL A 74 2.95 -2.62 -5.33
C VAL A 74 4.03 -1.77 -5.99
N VAL A 75 4.98 -1.25 -5.21
CA VAL A 75 6.10 -0.46 -5.77
C VAL A 75 6.95 -1.32 -6.69
N PHE A 76 7.26 -2.56 -6.30
CA PHE A 76 8.02 -3.49 -7.13
C PHE A 76 7.33 -3.79 -8.47
N MET A 77 5.99 -3.90 -8.48
CA MET A 77 5.21 -4.12 -9.70
C MET A 77 5.41 -3.02 -10.76
N THR A 78 5.73 -1.79 -10.35
CA THR A 78 6.02 -0.68 -11.27
C THR A 78 7.32 -0.84 -12.05
N ALA A 79 8.23 -1.71 -11.60
CA ALA A 79 9.58 -1.85 -12.14
C ALA A 79 9.70 -2.65 -13.44
N ARG A 80 8.59 -3.26 -13.90
CA ARG A 80 8.53 -4.28 -14.96
C ARG A 80 9.41 -5.52 -14.64
N PRO A 81 8.85 -6.57 -14.03
CA PRO A 81 9.58 -7.81 -13.76
C PRO A 81 9.92 -8.50 -15.09
N GLY A 82 11.20 -8.54 -15.47
CA GLY A 82 11.59 -9.16 -16.75
C GLY A 82 13.05 -9.01 -17.15
N SER A 83 13.81 -8.10 -16.53
CA SER A 83 15.27 -8.08 -16.66
C SER A 83 15.91 -8.77 -15.46
N LEU A 84 16.87 -9.69 -15.71
CA LEU A 84 17.70 -10.33 -14.69
C LEU A 84 19.13 -9.73 -14.63
N THR A 85 19.39 -8.64 -15.35
CA THR A 85 20.74 -8.05 -15.40
C THR A 85 20.91 -7.08 -14.23
N PRO A 86 21.87 -7.31 -13.32
CA PRO A 86 22.12 -6.41 -12.18
C PRO A 86 22.37 -4.97 -12.65
N PRO A 87 21.81 -3.95 -11.99
CA PRO A 87 22.08 -2.55 -12.31
C PRO A 87 23.41 -2.12 -11.69
N VAL A 88 24.50 -2.77 -12.09
CA VAL A 88 25.86 -2.49 -11.64
C VAL A 88 26.70 -2.11 -12.85
N ILE A 89 27.42 -0.99 -12.76
CA ILE A 89 28.38 -0.56 -13.77
C ILE A 89 29.70 -1.27 -13.47
N GLU A 90 30.15 -2.15 -14.36
CA GLU A 90 31.46 -2.77 -14.23
C GLU A 90 32.58 -1.72 -14.38
N PRO A 91 33.70 -1.86 -13.63
CA PRO A 91 34.81 -0.91 -13.72
C PRO A 91 35.39 -0.90 -15.13
N GLY A 92 35.28 0.24 -15.83
CA GLY A 92 35.76 0.43 -17.20
C GLY A 92 34.67 0.73 -18.25
N PHE A 93 33.39 0.63 -17.89
CA PHE A 93 32.27 0.98 -18.77
C PHE A 93 31.64 2.33 -18.37
N THR A 94 31.32 3.17 -19.35
CA THR A 94 30.66 4.48 -19.14
C THR A 94 29.14 4.43 -19.28
N THR A 95 28.57 3.27 -19.66
CA THR A 95 27.14 3.10 -19.93
C THR A 95 26.61 1.81 -19.33
N LEU A 96 25.37 1.86 -18.83
CA LEU A 96 24.67 0.66 -18.35
C LEU A 96 24.46 -0.34 -19.50
N PRO A 97 24.56 -1.66 -19.24
CA PRO A 97 24.19 -2.69 -20.20
C PRO A 97 22.77 -2.50 -20.71
N ALA A 98 22.55 -2.71 -22.02
CA ALA A 98 21.21 -2.68 -22.60
C ALA A 98 20.34 -3.75 -21.94
N GLY A 99 19.30 -3.32 -21.21
CA GLY A 99 18.44 -4.21 -20.44
C GLY A 99 18.83 -4.38 -18.97
N ALA A 100 19.62 -3.50 -18.37
CA ALA A 100 19.78 -3.45 -16.91
C ALA A 100 18.44 -3.20 -16.18
N VAL A 101 18.29 -3.75 -14.98
CA VAL A 101 17.11 -3.53 -14.13
C VAL A 101 16.97 -2.04 -13.76
N ASN A 102 15.73 -1.56 -13.63
CA ASN A 102 15.47 -0.20 -13.18
C ASN A 102 15.88 -0.02 -11.70
N ALA A 103 16.93 0.76 -11.45
CA ALA A 103 17.42 1.06 -10.10
C ALA A 103 16.45 1.97 -9.30
N LEU A 104 15.57 2.72 -9.97
CA LEU A 104 14.66 3.67 -9.33
C LEU A 104 13.62 2.97 -8.42
N PRO A 105 12.82 2.00 -8.90
CA PRO A 105 11.90 1.26 -8.03
C PRO A 105 12.62 0.47 -6.93
N GLN A 106 13.84 -0.01 -7.20
CA GLN A 106 14.65 -0.72 -6.21
C GLN A 106 15.04 0.18 -5.03
N ALA A 107 15.49 1.40 -5.30
CA ALA A 107 15.79 2.38 -4.26
C ALA A 107 14.52 2.77 -3.48
N LEU A 108 13.39 2.95 -4.17
CA LEU A 108 12.11 3.27 -3.52
C LEU A 108 11.65 2.15 -2.57
N VAL A 109 11.77 0.88 -2.96
CA VAL A 109 11.43 -0.25 -2.10
C VAL A 109 12.30 -0.27 -0.83
N LEU A 110 13.59 0.02 -0.92
CA LEU A 110 14.44 0.08 0.26
C LEU A 110 13.98 1.17 1.25
N THR A 111 13.61 2.34 0.74
CA THR A 111 13.06 3.42 1.59
C THR A 111 11.71 3.04 2.21
N ALA A 112 10.84 2.37 1.44
CA ALA A 112 9.55 1.90 1.92
C ALA A 112 9.69 0.85 3.03
N ILE A 113 10.65 -0.07 2.93
CA ILE A 113 10.96 -1.06 3.98
C ILE A 113 11.41 -0.38 5.27
N VAL A 114 12.27 0.63 5.19
CA VAL A 114 12.77 1.34 6.39
C VAL A 114 11.65 2.13 7.09
N ILE A 115 10.83 2.86 6.33
CA ILE A 115 9.67 3.57 6.88
C ILE A 115 8.67 2.57 7.47
N GLY A 116 8.39 1.48 6.76
CA GLY A 116 7.51 0.42 7.23
C GLY A 116 8.01 -0.19 8.54
N PHE A 117 9.30 -0.50 8.64
CA PHE A 117 9.92 -1.02 9.86
C PHE A 117 9.84 -0.03 11.03
N ALA A 118 10.11 1.26 10.80
CA ALA A 118 10.01 2.29 11.82
C ALA A 118 8.57 2.40 12.37
N LEU A 119 7.56 2.41 11.49
CA LEU A 119 6.15 2.44 11.89
C LEU A 119 5.73 1.17 12.63
N LEU A 120 6.25 0.00 12.23
CA LEU A 120 6.01 -1.29 12.88
C LEU A 120 6.58 -1.32 14.29
N CYS A 121 7.84 -0.90 14.47
CA CYS A 121 8.47 -0.80 15.78
C CYS A 121 7.73 0.18 16.69
N PHE A 122 7.38 1.35 16.17
CA PHE A 122 6.60 2.35 16.90
C PHE A 122 5.25 1.79 17.36
N SER A 123 4.49 1.18 16.44
CA SER A 123 3.18 0.60 16.72
C SER A 123 3.27 -0.53 17.73
N LEU A 124 4.29 -1.39 17.63
CA LEU A 124 4.51 -2.51 18.55
C LEU A 124 4.87 -2.02 19.97
N VAL A 125 5.74 -1.02 20.09
CA VAL A 125 6.06 -0.40 21.39
C VAL A 125 4.84 0.26 22.00
N LEU A 126 4.03 0.97 21.21
CA LEU A 126 2.80 1.61 21.68
C LEU A 126 1.78 0.56 22.14
N ALA A 127 1.58 -0.50 21.36
CA ALA A 127 0.69 -1.60 21.70
C ALA A 127 1.14 -2.33 22.98
N ALA A 128 2.44 -2.59 23.14
CA ALA A 128 3.00 -3.20 24.34
C ALA A 128 2.80 -2.31 25.58
N TRP A 129 3.05 -1.01 25.44
CA TRP A 129 2.83 -0.03 26.51
C TRP A 129 1.35 0.07 26.91
N LEU A 130 0.42 0.07 25.94
CA LEU A 130 -1.01 0.04 26.19
C LEU A 130 -1.44 -1.27 26.89
N ALA A 131 -0.92 -2.41 26.45
CA ALA A 131 -1.20 -3.72 27.03
C ALA A 131 -0.71 -3.85 28.48
N GLN A 132 0.34 -3.12 28.87
CA GLN A 132 0.78 -3.06 30.27
C GLN A 132 -0.14 -2.20 31.13
N ARG A 133 -0.75 -1.14 30.56
CA ARG A 133 -1.65 -0.23 31.28
C ARG A 133 -3.08 -0.73 31.36
N GLN A 134 -3.51 -1.52 30.38
CA GLN A 134 -4.88 -2.00 30.26
C GLN A 134 -4.92 -3.51 30.21
N ARG A 135 -5.78 -4.10 31.05
CA ARG A 135 -5.92 -5.57 31.12
C ARG A 135 -6.60 -6.17 29.88
N ARG A 136 -7.18 -5.35 28.99
CA ARG A 136 -7.73 -5.73 27.68
C ARG A 136 -6.99 -5.00 26.56
N ALA A 137 -6.60 -5.75 25.53
CA ALA A 137 -5.99 -5.23 24.31
C ALA A 137 -7.04 -4.89 23.22
N ASP A 138 -8.17 -4.35 23.66
CA ASP A 138 -9.33 -4.02 22.83
C ASP A 138 -9.38 -2.52 22.58
N VAL A 139 -9.65 -2.12 21.34
CA VAL A 139 -9.63 -0.71 20.90
C VAL A 139 -10.84 0.05 21.45
N ASP A 140 -12.00 -0.59 21.54
CA ASP A 140 -13.23 0.04 22.08
C ASP A 140 -13.12 0.35 23.58
N GLY A 141 -12.17 -0.28 24.28
CA GLY A 141 -11.84 -0.02 25.68
C GLY A 141 -11.06 1.28 25.93
N LEU A 142 -10.54 1.94 24.89
CA LEU A 142 -9.64 3.10 25.01
C LEU A 142 -10.38 4.44 25.31
N ARG A 143 -11.33 4.44 26.25
CA ARG A 143 -12.22 5.57 26.55
C ARG A 143 -11.78 6.43 27.74
N ALA A 144 -10.49 6.47 28.04
CA ALA A 144 -9.96 7.15 29.23
C ALA A 144 -10.27 8.67 29.29
N THR A 145 -10.53 9.29 28.15
CA THR A 145 -10.89 10.71 28.03
C THR A 145 -12.39 10.95 27.86
N GLU A 146 -13.20 9.90 27.73
CA GLU A 146 -14.65 10.07 27.62
C GLU A 146 -15.25 10.29 29.02
N PRO A 147 -16.15 11.29 29.18
CA PRO A 147 -16.93 11.44 30.39
C PRO A 147 -17.69 10.15 30.70
N ALA A 148 -17.88 9.86 31.98
CA ALA A 148 -18.65 8.67 32.37
C ALA A 148 -20.07 8.77 31.77
N PRO A 149 -20.72 7.64 31.44
CA PRO A 149 -22.10 7.65 30.95
C PRO A 149 -23.08 8.41 31.87
N THR A 150 -22.73 8.55 33.15
CA THR A 150 -23.48 9.23 34.21
C THR A 150 -23.08 10.69 34.43
N ASP A 151 -22.12 11.24 33.68
CA ASP A 151 -21.71 12.64 33.83
C ASP A 151 -22.75 13.59 33.23
N ALA A 152 -23.07 14.66 33.96
CA ALA A 152 -24.04 15.68 33.55
C ALA A 152 -23.66 16.44 32.26
N VAL A 153 -22.39 16.33 31.84
CA VAL A 153 -21.88 16.91 30.58
C VAL A 153 -22.25 16.04 29.37
N LYS A 154 -22.46 14.74 29.56
CA LYS A 154 -22.79 13.83 28.46
C LYS A 154 -24.26 14.05 28.07
N PRO A 155 -24.55 14.40 26.80
CA PRO A 155 -25.93 14.48 26.34
C PRO A 155 -26.59 13.10 26.49
N ALA A 156 -27.82 13.08 27.04
CA ALA A 156 -28.62 11.87 27.05
C ALA A 156 -28.76 11.39 25.59
N ILE A 157 -28.41 10.13 25.34
CA ILE A 157 -28.63 9.51 24.04
C ILE A 157 -30.14 9.56 23.81
N LEU A 158 -30.60 10.29 22.79
CA LEU A 158 -31.99 10.25 22.35
C LEU A 158 -32.19 8.87 21.73
N GLU A 159 -32.78 7.95 22.48
CA GLU A 159 -33.23 6.66 21.98
C GLU A 159 -34.54 6.87 21.21
N ASP A 160 -34.44 7.19 19.92
CA ASP A 160 -35.54 7.13 18.95
C ASP A 160 -35.46 5.83 18.12
#